data_AF-A0A061S8C6-F1
#
_entry.id   AF-A0A061S8C6-F1
#
_cell.length_a   1.000
_cell.length_b   1.000
_cell.length_c   1.000
_cell.angle_alpha   90.00
_cell.angle_beta   90.00
_cell.angle_gamma   90.00
#
_symmetry.space_group_name_H-M   'P 1'
#
loop_
_entity.id
_entity.type
_entity.pdbx_description
1 polymer ?
#
loop_
_entity_poly.entity_id
_entity_poly.type
_entity_poly.pdbx_seq_one_letter_code
_entity_poly.pdbx_strand_id
1 'polypeptide(L)'
;RLLRRLGNVAHGTFVEFEAAVAGDGSKHVVRDGTVHPLTAYVINYVKRLFSYRGTLVALFREARAAADSTSSAEDGAPVETPRGGAEAGGRIAGSIVNILIALLQNLEAKSEMYKDGALRSLFLMNNVNYVVGSMRSYGSSQLLPEEWMARHAELVSTHKSQYLQLSWDPLFASLRAPLDVPENKRERRFVRERFRFINQQLKGLSAQHREWAIPDDELRREVRRTLLGELVPLYTKMREHYWDVFFSKKPEAYITYTGEDLRRMVEEDFFSRS
;
A
#
# COMPACT_ATOMS: atom_id res chain seq x y z
N ARG A 1 -42.18 12.90 9.41
CA ARG A 1 -41.37 13.86 10.21
C ARG A 1 -40.15 13.21 10.89
N LEU A 2 -40.29 12.02 11.51
CA LEU A 2 -39.19 11.32 12.20
C LEU A 2 -38.14 10.73 11.24
N LEU A 3 -38.57 10.01 10.19
CA LEU A 3 -37.69 9.37 9.20
C LEU A 3 -36.85 10.40 8.42
N ARG A 4 -37.43 11.57 8.10
CA ARG A 4 -36.69 12.72 7.55
C ARG A 4 -35.58 13.23 8.46
N ARG A 5 -35.87 13.39 9.75
CA ARG A 5 -34.85 13.79 10.74
C ARG A 5 -33.77 12.72 10.84
N LEU A 6 -34.14 11.46 10.88
CA LEU A 6 -33.21 10.34 10.96
C LEU A 6 -32.30 10.24 9.72
N GLY A 7 -32.83 10.45 8.51
CA GLY A 7 -32.01 10.49 7.29
C GLY A 7 -31.08 11.70 7.22
N ASN A 8 -31.51 12.88 7.68
CA ASN A 8 -30.63 14.04 7.78
C ASN A 8 -29.53 13.86 8.83
N VAL A 9 -29.86 13.26 9.98
CA VAL A 9 -28.87 12.90 11.01
C VAL A 9 -27.90 11.86 10.46
N ALA A 10 -28.38 10.82 9.79
CA ALA A 10 -27.52 9.82 9.15
C ALA A 10 -26.56 10.50 8.16
N HIS A 11 -27.04 11.41 7.30
CA HIS A 11 -26.16 12.17 6.41
C HIS A 11 -25.11 12.98 7.17
N GLY A 12 -25.52 13.71 8.22
CA GLY A 12 -24.61 14.46 9.09
C GLY A 12 -23.52 13.58 9.70
N THR A 13 -23.87 12.38 10.16
CA THR A 13 -22.89 11.44 10.74
C THR A 13 -21.83 10.97 9.74
N PHE A 14 -22.14 10.87 8.43
CA PHE A 14 -21.13 10.56 7.42
C PHE A 14 -20.12 11.72 7.26
N VAL A 15 -20.61 12.95 7.22
CA VAL A 15 -19.77 14.16 7.07
C VAL A 15 -18.91 14.36 8.32
N GLU A 16 -19.48 14.18 9.51
CA GLU A 16 -18.74 14.24 10.77
C GLU A 16 -17.67 13.14 10.86
N PHE A 17 -18.00 11.92 10.41
CA PHE A 17 -17.03 10.83 10.38
C PHE A 17 -15.89 11.10 9.39
N GLU A 18 -16.21 11.59 8.19
CA GLU A 18 -15.21 12.02 7.20
C GLU A 18 -14.26 13.07 7.80
N ALA A 19 -14.81 14.12 8.44
CA ALA A 19 -14.03 15.17 9.08
C ALA A 19 -13.17 14.63 10.23
N ALA A 20 -13.70 13.69 11.02
CA ALA A 20 -12.95 13.05 12.10
C ALA A 20 -11.79 12.18 11.57
N VAL A 21 -11.99 11.48 10.46
CA VAL A 21 -10.93 10.70 9.80
C VAL A 21 -9.86 11.62 9.21
N ALA A 22 -10.26 12.69 8.52
CA ALA A 22 -9.34 13.67 7.97
C ALA A 22 -8.52 14.37 9.06
N GLY A 23 -9.19 14.74 10.16
CA GLY A 23 -8.62 15.45 11.30
C GLY A 23 -7.93 14.57 12.35
N ASP A 24 -7.81 13.25 12.15
CA ASP A 24 -7.13 12.38 13.12
C ASP A 24 -5.64 12.72 13.20
N GLY A 25 -5.28 13.54 14.19
CA GLY A 25 -3.92 13.99 14.49
C GLY A 25 -3.16 13.05 15.43
N SER A 26 -3.58 11.78 15.54
CA SER A 26 -2.89 10.81 16.40
C SER A 26 -1.42 10.66 15.95
N LYS A 27 -0.49 10.84 16.90
CA LYS A 27 0.96 10.75 16.65
C LYS A 27 1.48 9.32 16.65
N HIS A 28 0.59 8.34 16.47
CA HIS A 28 0.97 6.94 16.53
C HIS A 28 1.70 6.54 15.24
N VAL A 29 3.02 6.42 15.33
CA VAL A 29 3.86 5.93 14.23
C VAL A 29 3.96 4.41 14.33
N VAL A 30 3.54 3.74 13.26
CA VAL A 30 3.61 2.28 13.13
C VAL A 30 5.04 1.90 12.72
N ARG A 31 5.88 1.56 13.71
CA ARG A 31 7.34 1.48 13.51
C ARG A 31 7.80 0.52 12.42
N ASP A 32 7.07 -0.55 12.16
CA ASP A 32 7.37 -1.58 11.16
C ASP A 32 6.73 -1.31 9.78
N GLY A 33 6.01 -0.19 9.64
CA GLY A 33 5.31 0.16 8.41
C GLY A 33 4.07 -0.70 8.13
N THR A 34 3.56 -1.46 9.10
CA THR A 34 2.32 -2.25 8.93
C THR A 34 1.08 -1.37 8.71
N VAL A 35 -0.08 -2.01 8.52
CA VAL A 35 -1.37 -1.33 8.37
C VAL A 35 -1.69 -0.51 9.62
N HIS A 36 -2.02 0.77 9.42
CA HIS A 36 -2.35 1.67 10.50
C HIS A 36 -3.70 1.27 11.15
N PRO A 37 -3.86 1.34 12.49
CA PRO A 37 -5.13 1.01 13.15
C PRO A 37 -6.32 1.81 12.63
N LEU A 38 -6.12 3.09 12.29
CA LEU A 38 -7.14 3.93 11.64
C LEU A 38 -7.66 3.32 10.34
N THR A 39 -6.78 2.74 9.51
CA THR A 39 -7.15 2.09 8.25
C THR A 39 -8.09 0.93 8.51
N ALA A 40 -7.74 0.04 9.45
CA ALA A 40 -8.59 -1.08 9.83
C ALA A 40 -9.93 -0.61 10.42
N TYR A 41 -9.91 0.43 11.25
CA TYR A 41 -11.12 1.01 11.84
C TYR A 41 -12.07 1.58 10.80
N VAL A 42 -11.58 2.44 9.90
CA VAL A 42 -12.38 3.05 8.83
C VAL A 42 -12.92 1.98 7.88
N ILE A 43 -12.10 1.01 7.50
CA ILE A 43 -12.53 -0.07 6.63
C ILE A 43 -13.61 -0.94 7.30
N ASN A 44 -13.49 -1.25 8.60
CA ASN A 44 -14.52 -1.95 9.34
C ASN A 44 -15.82 -1.13 9.46
N TYR A 45 -15.71 0.18 9.60
CA TYR A 45 -16.87 1.08 9.57
C TYR A 45 -17.57 1.03 8.20
N VAL A 46 -16.82 1.19 7.10
CA VAL A 46 -17.35 1.08 5.73
C VAL A 46 -17.98 -0.28 5.46
N LYS A 47 -17.36 -1.37 5.93
CA LYS A 47 -17.92 -2.73 5.86
C LYS A 47 -19.27 -2.84 6.56
N ARG A 48 -19.43 -2.24 7.75
CA ARG A 48 -20.72 -2.19 8.46
C ARG A 48 -21.75 -1.38 7.68
N LEU A 49 -21.35 -0.27 7.07
CA LEU A 49 -22.24 0.52 6.21
C LEU A 49 -22.78 -0.30 5.03
N PHE A 50 -21.95 -1.17 4.44
CA PHE A 50 -22.42 -2.11 3.40
C PHE A 50 -23.49 -3.07 3.92
N SER A 51 -23.35 -3.60 5.13
CA SER A 51 -24.36 -4.49 5.73
C SER A 51 -25.72 -3.83 5.93
N TYR A 52 -25.76 -2.51 6.12
CA TYR A 52 -26.99 -1.73 6.29
C TYR A 52 -27.44 -0.98 5.02
N ARG A 53 -26.87 -1.29 3.85
CA ARG A 53 -27.15 -0.57 2.58
C ARG A 53 -28.65 -0.45 2.27
N GLY A 54 -29.41 -1.53 2.42
CA GLY A 54 -30.85 -1.52 2.14
C GLY A 54 -31.60 -0.53 3.04
N THR A 55 -31.30 -0.55 4.34
CA THR A 55 -31.86 0.38 5.33
C THR A 55 -31.45 1.82 5.06
N LEU A 56 -30.18 2.06 4.70
CA LEU A 56 -29.70 3.39 4.34
C LEU A 56 -30.42 3.91 3.10
N VAL A 57 -30.52 3.11 2.03
CA VAL A 57 -31.23 3.53 0.79
C VAL A 57 -32.69 3.88 1.08
N ALA A 58 -33.40 3.07 1.89
CA ALA A 58 -34.76 3.37 2.30
C ALA A 58 -34.85 4.69 3.11
N LEU A 59 -33.95 4.86 4.09
CA LEU A 59 -33.89 6.04 4.93
C LEU A 59 -33.62 7.34 4.13
N PHE A 60 -32.69 7.29 3.18
CA PHE A 60 -32.35 8.43 2.32
C PHE A 60 -33.46 8.75 1.32
N ARG A 61 -34.17 7.73 0.79
CA ARG A 61 -35.35 7.91 -0.06
C ARG A 61 -36.46 8.65 0.69
N GLU A 62 -36.79 8.20 1.89
CA GLU A 62 -37.86 8.78 2.71
C GLU A 62 -37.53 10.20 3.17
N ALA A 63 -36.27 10.47 3.51
CA ALA A 63 -35.84 11.81 3.86
C ALA A 63 -36.02 12.82 2.73
N ARG A 64 -35.81 12.38 1.48
CA ARG A 64 -36.03 13.20 0.29
C ARG A 64 -37.49 13.37 -0.07
N ALA A 65 -38.28 12.30 -0.08
CA ALA A 65 -39.73 12.40 -0.31
C ALA A 65 -40.40 13.36 0.69
N ALA A 66 -39.90 13.36 1.93
CA ALA A 66 -40.35 14.28 2.97
C ALA A 66 -39.76 15.70 2.87
N ALA A 67 -38.76 15.94 2.01
CA ALA A 67 -38.24 17.27 1.68
C ALA A 67 -39.04 17.86 0.49
N ASP A 68 -39.24 17.07 -0.56
CA ASP A 68 -39.95 17.44 -1.78
C ASP A 68 -41.44 17.79 -1.51
N SER A 69 -42.08 17.07 -0.58
CA SER A 69 -43.45 17.37 -0.08
C SER A 69 -43.56 18.67 0.73
N THR A 70 -42.44 19.27 1.13
CA THR A 70 -42.42 20.59 1.78
C THR A 70 -42.14 21.73 0.80
N SER A 71 -41.75 21.42 -0.45
CA SER A 71 -41.35 22.39 -1.48
C SER A 71 -42.24 22.39 -2.72
N SER A 72 -43.27 21.53 -2.81
CA SER A 72 -44.18 21.46 -3.95
C SER A 72 -45.63 21.71 -3.51
N ALA A 73 -46.06 22.95 -3.71
CA ALA A 73 -47.45 23.31 -3.91
C ALA A 73 -47.65 23.60 -5.41
N GLU A 74 -47.37 22.64 -6.29
CA GLU A 74 -47.81 22.71 -7.69
C GLU A 74 -48.17 21.30 -8.18
N ASP A 75 -49.33 21.21 -8.83
CA ASP A 75 -50.01 20.00 -9.28
C ASP A 75 -49.13 19.13 -10.20
N GLY A 76 -48.93 17.87 -9.80
CA GLY A 76 -48.35 16.84 -10.64
C GLY A 76 -48.42 15.46 -9.97
N ALA A 77 -49.06 14.50 -10.64
CA ALA A 77 -49.31 13.15 -10.14
C ALA A 77 -48.03 12.46 -9.61
N PRO A 78 -48.14 11.59 -8.58
CA PRO A 78 -46.99 10.92 -7.99
C PRO A 78 -46.44 9.89 -8.98
N VAL A 79 -45.40 10.25 -9.72
CA VAL A 79 -44.59 9.26 -10.43
C VAL A 79 -43.70 8.60 -9.37
N GLU A 80 -44.06 7.38 -8.96
CA GLU A 80 -43.15 6.48 -8.25
C GLU A 80 -41.94 6.21 -9.15
N THR A 81 -40.94 7.09 -9.10
CA THR A 81 -39.76 6.98 -9.95
C THR A 81 -38.76 6.00 -9.33
N PRO A 82 -38.28 4.99 -10.09
CA PRO A 82 -37.15 4.15 -9.69
C PRO A 82 -35.87 4.97 -9.38
N ARG A 83 -35.78 6.21 -9.91
CA ARG A 83 -34.68 7.17 -9.74
C ARG A 83 -34.30 7.47 -8.29
N GLY A 84 -35.27 7.58 -7.37
CA GLY A 84 -34.98 7.98 -5.99
C GLY A 84 -34.05 7.02 -5.23
N GLY A 85 -34.04 5.73 -5.62
CA GLY A 85 -33.15 4.73 -4.99
C GLY A 85 -31.76 4.69 -5.58
N ALA A 86 -31.66 4.91 -6.90
CA ALA A 86 -30.38 5.06 -7.57
C ALA A 86 -29.64 6.31 -7.07
N GLU A 87 -30.36 7.42 -6.88
CA GLU A 87 -29.79 8.66 -6.34
C GLU A 87 -29.41 8.53 -4.86
N ALA A 88 -30.22 7.88 -4.02
CA ALA A 88 -29.88 7.59 -2.63
C ALA A 88 -28.66 6.65 -2.53
N GLY A 89 -28.60 5.61 -3.38
CA GLY A 89 -27.45 4.72 -3.49
C GLY A 89 -26.18 5.46 -3.92
N GLY A 90 -26.29 6.37 -4.89
CA GLY A 90 -25.19 7.22 -5.36
C GLY A 90 -24.65 8.17 -4.29
N ARG A 91 -25.51 8.72 -3.43
CA ARG A 91 -25.07 9.56 -2.29
C ARG A 91 -24.29 8.76 -1.25
N ILE A 92 -24.74 7.54 -0.91
CA ILE A 92 -24.03 6.64 0.00
C ILE A 92 -22.66 6.26 -0.58
N ALA A 93 -22.63 5.91 -1.86
CA ALA A 93 -21.39 5.65 -2.58
C ALA A 93 -20.42 6.83 -2.53
N GLY A 94 -20.92 8.05 -2.82
CA GLY A 94 -20.12 9.29 -2.74
C GLY A 94 -19.55 9.55 -1.35
N SER A 95 -20.35 9.39 -0.29
CA SER A 95 -19.87 9.54 1.09
C SER A 95 -18.80 8.50 1.44
N ILE A 96 -18.94 7.25 1.00
CA ILE A 96 -17.93 6.22 1.22
C ILE A 96 -16.62 6.58 0.50
N VAL A 97 -16.71 7.01 -0.77
CA VAL A 97 -15.54 7.46 -1.54
C VAL A 97 -14.81 8.60 -0.81
N ASN A 98 -15.55 9.60 -0.32
CA ASN A 98 -14.96 10.71 0.42
C ASN A 98 -14.27 10.26 1.71
N ILE A 99 -14.89 9.37 2.49
CA ILE A 99 -14.27 8.80 3.70
C ILE A 99 -12.98 8.06 3.37
N LEU A 100 -12.94 7.29 2.27
CA LEU A 100 -11.74 6.59 1.84
C LEU A 100 -10.65 7.56 1.36
N ILE A 101 -11.01 8.62 0.64
CA ILE A 101 -10.06 9.67 0.24
C ILE A 101 -9.50 10.39 1.46
N ALA A 102 -10.35 10.78 2.42
CA ALA A 102 -9.94 11.41 3.67
C ALA A 102 -8.97 10.51 4.46
N LEU A 103 -9.25 9.21 4.53
CA LEU A 103 -8.34 8.23 5.13
C LEU A 103 -6.98 8.23 4.43
N LEU A 104 -6.96 8.10 3.10
CA LEU A 104 -5.71 8.01 2.34
C LEU A 104 -4.87 9.30 2.43
N GLN A 105 -5.50 10.46 2.39
CA GLN A 105 -4.82 11.75 2.59
C GLN A 105 -4.25 11.90 4.00
N ASN A 106 -5.01 11.45 5.02
CA ASN A 106 -4.54 11.46 6.39
C ASN A 106 -3.35 10.50 6.60
N LEU A 107 -3.38 9.32 5.97
CA LEU A 107 -2.26 8.38 5.98
C LEU A 107 -1.02 8.94 5.26
N GLU A 108 -1.19 9.63 4.14
CA GLU A 108 -0.11 10.34 3.45
C GLU A 108 0.55 11.36 4.38
N ALA A 109 -0.24 12.20 5.05
CA ALA A 109 0.25 13.18 6.01
C ALA A 109 0.98 12.52 7.20
N LYS A 110 0.48 11.38 7.69
CA LYS A 110 1.15 10.60 8.76
C LYS A 110 2.44 9.95 8.30
N SER A 111 2.54 9.60 7.02
CA SER A 111 3.72 8.97 6.45
C SER A 111 4.94 9.90 6.46
N GLU A 112 4.73 11.22 6.52
CA GLU A 112 5.80 12.23 6.68
C GLU A 112 6.58 12.10 8.00
N MET A 113 6.06 11.35 8.99
CA MET A 113 6.77 11.09 10.24
C MET A 113 7.91 10.07 10.08
N TYR A 114 7.93 9.28 9.00
CA TYR A 114 9.02 8.34 8.73
C TYR A 114 10.22 9.10 8.15
N LYS A 115 11.38 8.94 8.80
CA LYS A 115 12.65 9.50 8.29
C LYS A 115 13.18 8.74 7.08
N ASP A 116 12.92 7.43 7.03
CA ASP A 116 13.30 6.57 5.92
C ASP A 116 12.21 6.61 4.84
N GLY A 117 12.55 7.12 3.66
CA GLY A 117 11.64 7.20 2.53
C GLY A 117 11.17 5.83 2.02
N ALA A 118 11.99 4.79 2.14
CA ALA A 118 11.57 3.45 1.77
C ALA A 118 10.53 2.89 2.74
N LEU A 119 10.70 3.13 4.04
CA LEU A 119 9.71 2.74 5.05
C LEU A 119 8.40 3.50 4.86
N ARG A 120 8.48 4.80 4.52
CA ARG A 120 7.34 5.61 4.15
C ARG A 120 6.57 4.99 2.98
N SER A 121 7.24 4.67 1.88
CA SER A 121 6.62 4.04 0.71
C SER A 121 6.04 2.66 1.05
N LEU A 122 6.72 1.86 1.88
CA LEU A 122 6.20 0.56 2.34
C LEU A 122 4.92 0.72 3.18
N PHE A 123 4.89 1.69 4.10
CA PHE A 123 3.70 2.00 4.89
C PHE A 123 2.50 2.37 4.01
N LEU A 124 2.71 3.25 3.04
CA LEU A 124 1.65 3.65 2.11
C LEU A 124 1.19 2.48 1.25
N MET A 125 2.12 1.69 0.71
CA MET A 125 1.84 0.46 -0.04
C MET A 125 0.93 -0.49 0.77
N ASN A 126 1.28 -0.79 2.02
CA ASN A 126 0.50 -1.68 2.89
C ASN A 126 -0.92 -1.17 3.13
N ASN A 127 -1.06 0.12 3.45
CA ASN A 127 -2.36 0.68 3.79
C ASN A 127 -3.27 0.81 2.57
N VAL A 128 -2.75 1.27 1.42
CA VAL A 128 -3.53 1.34 0.18
C VAL A 128 -3.93 -0.07 -0.27
N ASN A 129 -3.02 -1.06 -0.19
CA ASN A 129 -3.34 -2.44 -0.53
C ASN A 129 -4.43 -3.01 0.38
N TYR A 130 -4.37 -2.73 1.69
CA TYR A 130 -5.40 -3.15 2.63
C TYR A 130 -6.77 -2.57 2.30
N VAL A 131 -6.83 -1.28 1.92
CA VAL A 131 -8.07 -0.62 1.49
C VAL A 131 -8.59 -1.29 0.22
N VAL A 132 -7.78 -1.42 -0.83
CA VAL A 132 -8.17 -2.01 -2.12
C VAL A 132 -8.61 -3.47 -1.95
N GLY A 133 -7.84 -4.29 -1.24
CA GLY A 133 -8.14 -5.69 -0.98
C GLY A 133 -9.42 -5.87 -0.17
N SER A 134 -9.63 -5.03 0.84
CA SER A 134 -10.86 -5.03 1.64
C SER A 134 -12.10 -4.66 0.83
N MET A 135 -11.99 -3.66 -0.05
CA MET A 135 -13.13 -3.25 -0.89
C MET A 135 -13.46 -4.30 -1.95
N ARG A 136 -12.43 -4.87 -2.58
CA ARG A 136 -12.59 -5.98 -3.55
C ARG A 136 -13.29 -7.18 -2.91
N SER A 137 -12.89 -7.58 -1.71
CA SER A 137 -13.43 -8.74 -1.01
C SER A 137 -14.91 -8.59 -0.60
N TYR A 138 -15.34 -7.36 -0.31
CA TYR A 138 -16.72 -7.07 0.12
C TYR A 138 -17.71 -6.87 -1.03
N GLY A 139 -17.28 -7.09 -2.28
CA GLY A 139 -18.16 -6.90 -3.45
C GLY A 139 -18.53 -5.44 -3.67
N SER A 140 -17.59 -4.52 -3.45
CA SER A 140 -17.82 -3.07 -3.61
C SER A 140 -18.05 -2.63 -5.06
N SER A 141 -18.06 -3.55 -6.04
CA SER A 141 -18.30 -3.24 -7.46
C SER A 141 -19.62 -2.51 -7.71
N GLN A 142 -20.57 -2.60 -6.77
CA GLN A 142 -21.85 -1.89 -6.84
C GLN A 142 -21.80 -0.44 -6.30
N LEU A 143 -20.69 -0.01 -5.69
CA LEU A 143 -20.61 1.26 -4.96
C LEU A 143 -19.33 2.06 -5.23
N LEU A 144 -18.20 1.39 -5.46
CA LEU A 144 -16.98 2.05 -5.89
C LEU A 144 -16.86 1.94 -7.42
N PRO A 145 -16.62 3.06 -8.13
CA PRO A 145 -16.32 3.03 -9.55
C PRO A 145 -15.13 2.12 -9.85
N GLU A 146 -15.18 1.40 -10.96
CA GLU A 146 -14.08 0.52 -11.39
C GLU A 146 -12.79 1.32 -11.59
N GLU A 147 -12.91 2.54 -12.10
CA GLU A 147 -11.79 3.48 -12.28
C GLU A 147 -11.15 3.86 -10.95
N TRP A 148 -11.94 3.98 -9.87
CA TRP A 148 -11.39 4.24 -8.54
C TRP A 148 -10.55 3.05 -8.07
N MET A 149 -11.05 1.83 -8.24
CA MET A 149 -10.33 0.61 -7.86
C MET A 149 -9.04 0.45 -8.67
N ALA A 150 -9.09 0.69 -9.98
CA ALA A 150 -7.94 0.62 -10.87
C ALA A 150 -6.87 1.64 -10.49
N ARG A 151 -7.25 2.90 -10.28
CA ARG A 151 -6.34 3.98 -9.86
C ARG A 151 -5.62 3.68 -8.55
N HIS A 152 -6.32 3.12 -7.56
CA HIS A 152 -5.70 2.81 -6.27
C HIS A 152 -4.85 1.54 -6.33
N ALA A 153 -5.18 0.57 -7.18
CA ALA A 153 -4.28 -0.55 -7.45
C ALA A 153 -2.97 -0.12 -8.15
N GLU A 154 -3.06 0.85 -9.07
CA GLU A 154 -1.88 1.50 -9.66
C GLU A 154 -1.06 2.22 -8.59
N LEU A 155 -1.71 2.93 -7.66
CA LEU A 155 -1.04 3.60 -6.55
C LEU A 155 -0.26 2.62 -5.64
N VAL A 156 -0.80 1.42 -5.37
CA VAL A 156 -0.05 0.34 -4.68
C VAL A 156 1.22 0.01 -5.46
N SER A 157 1.13 -0.12 -6.79
CA SER A 157 2.27 -0.43 -7.65
C SER A 157 3.30 0.71 -7.69
N THR A 158 2.86 1.96 -7.63
CA THR A 158 3.73 3.15 -7.51
C THR A 158 4.52 3.10 -6.21
N HIS A 159 3.85 2.89 -5.06
CA HIS A 159 4.53 2.83 -3.77
C HIS A 159 5.46 1.61 -3.65
N LYS A 160 5.07 0.47 -4.22
CA LYS A 160 5.94 -0.71 -4.34
C LYS A 160 7.23 -0.38 -5.10
N SER A 161 7.11 0.28 -6.25
CA SER A 161 8.26 0.69 -7.06
C SER A 161 9.17 1.67 -6.31
N GLN A 162 8.60 2.66 -5.62
CA GLN A 162 9.37 3.62 -4.81
C GLN A 162 10.11 2.94 -3.66
N TYR A 163 9.44 2.05 -2.92
CA TYR A 163 10.07 1.27 -1.85
C TYR A 163 11.25 0.43 -2.38
N LEU A 164 11.04 -0.25 -3.51
CA LEU A 164 12.09 -1.06 -4.14
C LEU A 164 13.28 -0.19 -4.56
N GLN A 165 13.04 0.93 -5.23
CA GLN A 165 14.08 1.85 -5.67
C GLN A 165 14.88 2.41 -4.48
N LEU A 166 14.18 3.00 -3.51
CA LEU A 166 14.82 3.66 -2.37
C LEU A 166 15.63 2.67 -1.50
N SER A 167 15.18 1.42 -1.38
CA SER A 167 15.89 0.41 -0.58
C SER A 167 17.01 -0.28 -1.37
N TRP A 168 16.80 -0.59 -2.65
CA TRP A 168 17.62 -1.57 -3.38
C TRP A 168 18.50 -0.97 -4.48
N ASP A 169 18.22 0.24 -4.97
CA ASP A 169 19.00 0.85 -6.05
C ASP A 169 20.50 0.95 -5.76
N PRO A 170 20.97 1.28 -4.53
CA PRO A 170 22.40 1.30 -4.25
C PRO A 170 23.07 -0.07 -4.45
N LEU A 171 22.39 -1.15 -4.04
CA LEU A 171 22.87 -2.51 -4.24
C LEU A 171 22.82 -2.88 -5.72
N PHE A 172 21.70 -2.63 -6.40
CA PHE A 172 21.56 -2.98 -7.82
C PHE A 172 22.48 -2.17 -8.74
N ALA A 173 22.75 -0.91 -8.43
CA ALA A 173 23.76 -0.11 -9.14
C ALA A 173 25.14 -0.76 -9.00
N SER A 174 25.49 -1.23 -7.80
CA SER A 174 26.73 -1.97 -7.58
C SER A 174 26.74 -3.31 -8.31
N LEU A 175 25.63 -4.03 -8.43
CA LEU A 175 25.56 -5.30 -9.15
C LEU A 175 25.60 -5.13 -10.68
N ARG A 176 24.99 -4.06 -11.20
CA ARG A 176 24.93 -3.75 -12.64
C ARG A 176 26.20 -3.10 -13.21
N ALA A 177 27.09 -2.61 -12.35
CA ALA A 177 28.34 -2.01 -12.81
C ALA A 177 29.16 -3.00 -13.69
N PRO A 178 29.95 -2.51 -14.66
CA PRO A 178 30.71 -3.34 -15.59
C PRO A 178 31.54 -4.43 -14.88
N LEU A 179 31.62 -5.59 -15.53
CA LEU A 179 32.36 -6.75 -15.04
C LEU A 179 33.67 -6.85 -15.81
N ASP A 180 34.61 -5.97 -15.45
CA ASP A 180 35.93 -5.91 -16.07
C ASP A 180 36.90 -6.87 -15.38
N VAL A 181 37.81 -7.45 -16.17
CA VAL A 181 38.92 -8.25 -15.66
C VAL A 181 40.00 -7.30 -15.11
N PRO A 182 40.35 -7.37 -13.81
CA PRO A 182 41.29 -6.46 -13.19
C PRO A 182 42.74 -6.82 -13.54
N GLU A 183 43.42 -5.96 -14.28
CA GLU A 183 44.79 -6.14 -14.76
C GLU A 183 45.82 -5.66 -13.72
N ASN A 184 45.50 -4.58 -13.00
CA ASN A 184 46.43 -3.94 -12.07
C ASN A 184 45.97 -3.99 -10.59
N LYS A 185 46.87 -3.60 -9.68
CA LYS A 185 46.59 -3.63 -8.23
C LYS A 185 45.39 -2.75 -7.84
N ARG A 186 45.14 -1.66 -8.57
CA ARG A 186 44.06 -0.71 -8.32
C ARG A 186 42.70 -1.31 -8.68
N GLU A 187 42.57 -1.92 -9.86
CA GLU A 187 41.32 -2.60 -10.28
C GLU A 187 41.00 -3.79 -9.37
N ARG A 188 42.02 -4.58 -9.00
CA ARG A 188 41.82 -5.65 -8.01
C ARG A 188 41.31 -5.12 -6.67
N ARG A 189 41.77 -3.92 -6.26
CA ARG A 189 41.26 -3.25 -5.05
C ARG A 189 39.80 -2.84 -5.22
N PHE A 190 39.43 -2.30 -6.38
CA PHE A 190 38.05 -1.94 -6.69
C PHE A 190 37.10 -3.14 -6.61
N VAL A 191 37.45 -4.29 -7.18
CA VAL A 191 36.64 -5.52 -7.07
C VAL A 191 36.45 -5.93 -5.61
N ARG A 192 37.51 -5.89 -4.79
CA ARG A 192 37.41 -6.17 -3.34
C ARG A 192 36.49 -5.19 -2.60
N GLU A 193 36.57 -3.90 -2.92
CA GLU A 193 35.71 -2.87 -2.31
C GLU A 193 34.25 -3.04 -2.72
N ARG A 194 33.99 -3.40 -3.97
CA ARG A 194 32.66 -3.71 -4.49
C ARG A 194 32.01 -4.89 -3.75
N PHE A 195 32.72 -6.00 -3.56
CA PHE A 195 32.22 -7.12 -2.76
C PHE A 195 31.96 -6.74 -1.30
N ARG A 196 32.85 -5.96 -0.66
CA ARG A 196 32.62 -5.50 0.72
C ARG A 196 31.37 -4.63 0.81
N PHE A 197 31.18 -3.71 -0.14
CA PHE A 197 29.99 -2.87 -0.21
C PHE A 197 28.73 -3.73 -0.34
N ILE A 198 28.69 -4.67 -1.29
CA ILE A 198 27.57 -5.59 -1.49
C ILE A 198 27.26 -6.38 -0.21
N ASN A 199 28.27 -6.93 0.45
CA ASN A 199 28.07 -7.70 1.68
C ASN A 199 27.50 -6.85 2.82
N GLN A 200 27.98 -5.60 2.94
CA GLN A 200 27.46 -4.64 3.92
C GLN A 200 26.02 -4.26 3.62
N GLN A 201 25.69 -3.98 2.36
CA GLN A 201 24.34 -3.64 1.92
C GLN A 201 23.37 -4.80 2.18
N LEU A 202 23.70 -6.03 1.78
CA LEU A 202 22.88 -7.21 2.02
C LEU A 202 22.61 -7.45 3.51
N LYS A 203 23.65 -7.29 4.36
CA LYS A 203 23.49 -7.43 5.81
C LYS A 203 22.59 -6.34 6.39
N GLY A 204 22.76 -5.09 5.95
CA GLY A 204 21.94 -3.96 6.37
C GLY A 204 20.47 -4.13 5.95
N LEU A 205 20.24 -4.51 4.70
CA LEU A 205 18.92 -4.78 4.15
C LEU A 205 18.24 -5.92 4.91
N SER A 206 18.93 -7.03 5.16
CA SER A 206 18.36 -8.14 5.96
C SER A 206 17.98 -7.70 7.36
N ALA A 207 18.84 -6.95 8.06
CA ALA A 207 18.52 -6.44 9.39
C ALA A 207 17.29 -5.52 9.37
N GLN A 208 17.23 -4.59 8.41
CA GLN A 208 16.13 -3.64 8.27
C GLN A 208 14.80 -4.33 7.90
N HIS A 209 14.81 -5.24 6.94
CA HIS A 209 13.59 -5.89 6.44
C HIS A 209 13.06 -6.98 7.39
N ARG A 210 13.85 -7.40 8.39
CA ARG A 210 13.35 -8.20 9.53
C ARG A 210 12.52 -7.37 10.51
N GLU A 211 12.71 -6.05 10.54
CA GLU A 211 11.95 -5.15 11.41
C GLU A 211 10.69 -4.60 10.73
N TRP A 212 10.60 -4.67 9.40
CA TRP A 212 9.47 -4.19 8.62
C TRP A 212 8.46 -5.30 8.36
N ALA A 213 7.21 -4.92 8.11
CA ALA A 213 6.11 -5.86 7.91
C ALA A 213 5.38 -5.62 6.59
N ILE A 214 5.02 -6.68 5.88
CA ILE A 214 4.02 -6.65 4.78
C ILE A 214 2.96 -7.68 5.13
N PRO A 215 1.84 -7.28 5.75
CA PRO A 215 0.84 -8.21 6.27
C PRO A 215 0.15 -9.02 5.18
N ASP A 216 -0.05 -8.43 4.00
CA ASP A 216 -0.74 -9.09 2.90
C ASP A 216 0.18 -10.12 2.22
N ASP A 217 -0.23 -11.40 2.24
CA ASP A 217 0.56 -12.51 1.75
C ASP A 217 0.84 -12.45 0.25
N GLU A 218 -0.12 -11.95 -0.54
CA GLU A 218 0.03 -11.86 -2.00
C GLU A 218 1.01 -10.75 -2.37
N LEU A 219 0.84 -9.57 -1.78
CA LEU A 219 1.76 -8.45 -1.92
C LEU A 219 3.16 -8.81 -1.44
N ARG A 220 3.28 -9.49 -0.29
CA ARG A 220 4.57 -9.94 0.26
C ARG A 220 5.27 -10.91 -0.70
N ARG A 221 4.54 -11.90 -1.23
CA ARG A 221 5.06 -12.81 -2.27
C ARG A 221 5.47 -12.07 -3.52
N GLU A 222 4.68 -11.09 -3.95
CA GLU A 222 4.97 -10.31 -5.16
C GLU A 222 6.27 -9.50 -5.01
N VAL A 223 6.44 -8.80 -3.89
CA VAL A 223 7.66 -8.03 -3.57
C VAL A 223 8.87 -8.94 -3.55
N ARG A 224 8.81 -10.07 -2.83
CA ARG A 224 9.91 -11.05 -2.75
C ARG A 224 10.25 -11.61 -4.13
N ARG A 225 9.24 -11.95 -4.94
CA ARG A 225 9.43 -12.46 -6.31
C ARG A 225 10.14 -11.44 -7.20
N THR A 226 9.73 -10.18 -7.17
CA THR A 226 10.39 -9.11 -7.94
C THR A 226 11.84 -8.94 -7.52
N LEU A 227 12.12 -8.93 -6.22
CA LEU A 227 13.49 -8.84 -5.70
C LEU A 227 14.36 -10.02 -6.15
N LEU A 228 13.87 -11.25 -5.97
CA LEU A 228 14.60 -12.46 -6.34
C LEU A 228 14.88 -12.56 -7.84
N GLY A 229 13.91 -12.16 -8.66
CA GLY A 229 14.01 -12.18 -10.11
C GLY A 229 15.13 -11.30 -10.65
N GLU A 230 15.57 -10.30 -9.90
CA GLU A 230 16.66 -9.40 -10.28
C GLU A 230 17.95 -9.68 -9.49
N LEU A 231 17.86 -9.84 -8.17
CA LEU A 231 18.99 -9.98 -7.27
C LEU A 231 19.80 -11.25 -7.54
N VAL A 232 19.12 -12.40 -7.63
CA VAL A 232 19.80 -13.70 -7.76
C VAL A 232 20.55 -13.79 -9.10
N PRO A 233 19.95 -13.46 -10.26
CA PRO A 233 20.67 -13.51 -11.54
C PRO A 233 21.85 -12.54 -11.60
N LEU A 234 21.68 -11.29 -11.15
CA LEU A 234 22.75 -10.29 -11.19
C LEU A 234 23.93 -10.67 -10.30
N TYR A 235 23.65 -11.09 -9.06
CA TYR A 235 24.70 -11.50 -8.13
C TYR A 235 25.40 -12.77 -8.59
N THR A 236 24.66 -13.77 -9.06
CA THR A 236 25.23 -15.04 -9.55
C THR A 236 26.17 -14.78 -10.73
N LYS A 237 25.73 -13.98 -11.71
CA LYS A 237 26.56 -13.58 -12.86
C LYS A 237 27.85 -12.87 -12.42
N MET A 238 27.76 -11.90 -11.51
CA MET A 238 28.93 -11.18 -10.99
C MET A 238 29.89 -12.13 -10.24
N ARG A 239 29.34 -13.01 -9.40
CA ARG A 239 30.10 -13.97 -8.61
C ARG A 239 30.86 -14.96 -9.49
N GLU A 240 30.20 -15.53 -10.49
CA GLU A 240 30.81 -16.47 -11.44
C GLU A 240 31.91 -15.80 -12.25
N HIS A 241 31.66 -14.57 -12.75
CA HIS A 241 32.67 -13.81 -13.49
C HIS A 241 33.96 -13.60 -12.68
N TYR A 242 33.83 -13.26 -11.39
CA TYR A 242 34.99 -13.02 -10.53
C TYR A 242 35.55 -14.27 -9.83
N TRP A 243 34.96 -15.45 -10.04
CA TRP A 243 35.42 -16.69 -9.42
C TRP A 243 36.77 -17.15 -9.98
N ASP A 244 36.92 -17.11 -11.31
CA ASP A 244 38.14 -17.55 -12.01
C ASP A 244 39.15 -16.41 -12.23
N VAL A 245 38.83 -15.20 -11.76
CA VAL A 245 39.62 -13.99 -11.95
C VAL A 245 40.47 -13.69 -10.72
N PHE A 246 41.77 -13.48 -10.91
CA PHE A 246 42.66 -13.14 -9.80
C PHE A 246 42.44 -11.69 -9.32
N PHE A 247 41.54 -11.50 -8.34
CA PHE A 247 41.36 -10.20 -7.67
C PHE A 247 41.86 -10.20 -6.21
N SER A 248 42.06 -11.37 -5.60
CA SER A 248 42.51 -11.56 -4.22
C SER A 248 43.27 -12.88 -4.08
N LYS A 249 44.20 -12.95 -3.12
CA LYS A 249 44.82 -14.23 -2.72
C LYS A 249 43.86 -15.16 -1.97
N LYS A 250 42.77 -14.61 -1.44
CA LYS A 250 41.69 -15.31 -0.73
C LYS A 250 40.33 -14.75 -1.19
N PRO A 251 39.81 -15.17 -2.35
CA PRO A 251 38.51 -14.72 -2.87
C PRO A 251 37.34 -15.03 -1.93
N GLU A 252 37.42 -16.11 -1.17
CA GLU A 252 36.39 -16.61 -0.26
C GLU A 252 36.10 -15.64 0.90
N ALA A 253 37.08 -14.80 1.26
CA ALA A 253 36.89 -13.75 2.25
C ALA A 253 35.99 -12.60 1.77
N TYR A 254 35.71 -12.52 0.46
CA TYR A 254 34.92 -11.46 -0.17
C TYR A 254 33.59 -11.98 -0.72
N ILE A 255 33.60 -13.19 -1.30
CA ILE A 255 32.41 -13.83 -1.85
C ILE A 255 31.70 -14.59 -0.72
N THR A 256 30.89 -13.86 0.05
CA THR A 256 30.27 -14.38 1.28
C THR A 256 28.97 -15.14 1.03
N TYR A 257 28.22 -14.78 -0.02
CA TYR A 257 26.91 -15.35 -0.29
C TYR A 257 26.94 -16.19 -1.57
N THR A 258 26.05 -17.17 -1.64
CA THR A 258 25.66 -17.85 -2.87
C THR A 258 24.29 -17.33 -3.34
N GLY A 259 23.90 -17.65 -4.57
CA GLY A 259 22.54 -17.34 -5.04
C GLY A 259 21.45 -17.96 -4.15
N GLU A 260 21.73 -19.13 -3.58
CA GLU A 260 20.81 -19.82 -2.67
C GLU A 260 20.74 -19.16 -1.29
N ASP A 261 21.86 -18.64 -0.78
CA ASP A 261 21.86 -17.86 0.47
C ASP A 261 21.04 -16.57 0.31
N LEU A 262 21.13 -15.91 -0.84
CA LEU A 262 20.30 -14.73 -1.14
C LEU A 262 18.82 -15.08 -1.26
N ARG A 263 18.51 -16.23 -1.89
CA ARG A 263 17.14 -16.74 -1.96
C ARG A 263 16.56 -16.94 -0.57
N ARG A 264 17.28 -17.69 0.27
CA ARG A 264 16.88 -17.97 1.65
C ARG A 264 16.69 -16.68 2.45
N MET A 265 17.61 -15.75 2.33
CA MET A 265 17.54 -14.44 2.99
C MET A 265 16.23 -13.71 2.64
N VAL A 266 15.85 -13.64 1.36
CA VAL A 266 14.64 -12.91 0.96
C VAL A 266 13.35 -13.68 1.32
N GLU A 267 13.37 -15.01 1.23
CA GLU A 267 12.19 -15.85 1.46
C GLU A 267 11.89 -16.07 2.96
N GLU A 268 12.94 -16.26 3.78
CA GLU A 268 12.81 -16.58 5.20
C GLU A 268 12.93 -15.35 6.11
N ASP A 269 13.86 -14.42 5.83
CA ASP A 269 14.14 -13.33 6.78
C ASP A 269 13.25 -12.11 6.58
N PHE A 270 12.97 -11.74 5.34
CA PHE A 270 12.34 -10.44 5.05
C PHE A 270 10.87 -10.49 5.42
N PHE A 271 10.39 -9.55 6.22
CA PHE A 271 9.01 -9.50 6.68
C PHE A 271 8.59 -10.73 7.50
N SER A 272 9.54 -11.40 8.17
CA SER A 272 9.31 -12.59 9.01
C SER A 272 8.41 -12.35 10.23
N ARG A 273 8.14 -11.09 10.58
CA ARG A 273 7.24 -10.67 11.67
C ARG A 273 5.79 -10.45 11.25
N SER A 274 5.47 -10.59 9.96
CA SER A 274 4.13 -10.33 9.39
C SER A 274 3.23 -11.55 9.36
#